data_AF-A0A1R2AUR9-F1
#
_entry.id   AF-A0A1R2AUR9-F1
#
_cell.length_a   1.000
_cell.length_b   1.000
_cell.length_c   1.000
_cell.angle_alpha   90.00
_cell.angle_beta   90.00
_cell.angle_gamma   90.00
#
_symmetry.space_group_name_H-M   'P 1'
#
loop_
_entity.id
_entity.type
_entity.pdbx_description
1 polymer ?
#
loop_
_entity_poly.entity_id
_entity_poly.type
_entity_poly.pdbx_seq_one_letter_code
_entity_poly.pdbx_strand_id
1 'polypeptide(L)'
;MKLPCDHTLCDDCINKWFQRKKSCPICRKRFEISQKKPATKIVVEINELCVVCKFPQCNWNGPLKKLDKHEYNCTFSPEKNNKEVLDKLPVYKKEGDEDLDNTYANLATLLYEKNKKVMEKILLHSNDYEQNNDQPSWRTF
;
A
#
# COMPACT_ATOMS: atom_id res chain seq x y z
N MET A 1 -3.76 2.22 -22.26
CA MET A 1 -3.67 2.99 -23.51
C MET A 1 -3.38 2.09 -24.68
N LYS A 2 -4.16 2.23 -25.76
CA LYS A 2 -3.97 1.56 -27.03
C LYS A 2 -3.26 2.49 -28.01
N LEU A 3 -2.18 2.00 -28.61
CA LEU A 3 -1.40 2.70 -29.64
C LEU A 3 -1.98 2.46 -31.04
N PRO A 4 -1.63 3.27 -32.06
CA PRO A 4 -2.05 3.05 -33.44
C PRO A 4 -1.49 1.75 -34.06
N CYS A 5 -0.49 1.15 -33.41
CA CYS A 5 0.05 -0.16 -33.77
C CYS A 5 -0.64 -1.34 -33.03
N ASP A 6 -1.81 -1.10 -32.45
CA ASP A 6 -2.66 -2.03 -31.68
C ASP A 6 -2.11 -2.57 -30.36
N HIS A 7 -0.86 -2.26 -30.00
CA HIS A 7 -0.32 -2.61 -28.69
C HIS A 7 -0.94 -1.78 -27.57
N THR A 8 -1.22 -2.44 -26.45
CA THR A 8 -1.79 -1.83 -25.24
C THR A 8 -0.77 -1.81 -24.12
N LEU A 9 -0.58 -0.65 -23.49
CA LEU A 9 0.30 -0.42 -22.34
C LEU A 9 -0.39 0.47 -21.30
N CYS A 10 0.07 0.49 -20.05
CA CYS A 10 -0.39 1.46 -19.05
C CYS A 10 -0.06 2.89 -19.48
N ASP A 11 -0.85 3.88 -19.06
CA ASP A 11 -0.64 5.28 -19.46
C ASP A 11 0.72 5.79 -18.99
N ASP A 12 1.08 5.57 -17.74
CA ASP A 12 2.37 5.97 -17.18
C ASP A 12 3.55 5.31 -17.92
N CYS A 13 3.44 4.02 -18.20
CA CYS A 13 4.50 3.27 -18.88
C CYS A 13 4.78 3.83 -20.28
N ILE A 14 3.73 4.13 -21.05
CA ILE A 14 3.92 4.66 -22.40
C ILE A 14 4.38 6.13 -22.37
N ASN A 15 3.92 6.94 -21.43
CA ASN A 15 4.37 8.32 -21.27
C ASN A 15 5.86 8.38 -20.90
N LYS A 16 6.30 7.57 -19.91
CA LYS A 16 7.71 7.45 -19.51
C LYS A 16 8.60 6.99 -20.68
N TRP A 17 8.12 6.02 -21.47
CA TRP A 17 8.85 5.59 -22.65
C TRP A 17 8.93 6.67 -23.73
N PHE A 18 7.83 7.37 -24.00
CA PHE A 18 7.75 8.39 -25.04
C PHE A 18 8.70 9.57 -24.81
N GLN A 19 8.93 9.93 -23.55
CA GLN A 19 9.95 10.94 -23.17
C GLN A 19 11.35 10.57 -23.66
N ARG A 20 11.67 9.28 -23.79
CA ARG A 20 12.97 8.79 -24.26
C ARG A 20 12.96 8.46 -25.74
N LYS A 21 11.89 7.83 -26.24
CA LYS A 21 11.77 7.34 -27.62
C LYS A 21 10.35 7.50 -28.14
N LYS A 22 10.18 8.23 -29.25
CA LYS A 22 8.91 8.44 -29.96
C LYS A 22 8.48 7.21 -30.81
N SER A 23 8.47 6.03 -30.20
CA SER A 23 8.19 4.76 -30.88
C SER A 23 7.56 3.75 -29.94
N CYS A 24 6.82 2.78 -30.46
CA CYS A 24 6.25 1.70 -29.65
C CYS A 24 7.36 0.85 -29.02
N PRO A 25 7.33 0.55 -27.70
CA PRO A 25 8.32 -0.32 -27.05
C PRO A 25 8.36 -1.75 -27.62
N ILE A 26 7.25 -2.22 -28.16
CA ILE A 26 7.06 -3.61 -28.59
C ILE A 26 7.47 -3.79 -30.05
N CYS A 27 6.96 -2.95 -30.96
CA CYS A 27 7.17 -3.10 -32.41
C CYS A 27 7.98 -1.96 -33.05
N ARG A 28 8.44 -0.97 -32.27
CA ARG A 28 9.25 0.19 -32.72
C ARG A 28 8.59 1.10 -33.77
N LYS A 29 7.32 0.87 -34.12
CA LYS A 29 6.55 1.80 -34.97
C LYS A 29 6.49 3.18 -34.33
N ARG A 30 6.80 4.22 -35.10
CA ARG A 30 6.66 5.61 -34.68
C ARG A 30 5.19 5.96 -34.52
N PHE A 31 4.89 6.82 -33.55
CA PHE A 31 3.55 7.32 -33.29
C PHE A 31 3.66 8.68 -32.60
N GLU A 32 2.61 9.48 -32.65
CA GLU A 32 2.48 10.72 -31.90
C GLU A 32 1.67 10.50 -30.62
N ILE A 33 2.01 11.21 -29.54
CA ILE A 33 1.35 11.02 -28.23
C ILE A 33 -0.16 11.29 -28.31
N SER A 34 -0.61 12.19 -29.20
CA SER A 34 -2.03 12.50 -29.43
C SER A 34 -2.82 11.34 -30.05
N GLN A 35 -2.14 10.36 -30.65
CA GLN A 35 -2.77 9.21 -31.31
C GLN A 35 -3.10 8.07 -30.33
N LYS A 36 -2.64 8.14 -29.07
CA LYS A 36 -2.96 7.12 -28.07
C LYS A 36 -4.44 7.24 -27.68
N LYS A 37 -5.12 6.10 -27.55
CA LYS A 37 -6.54 6.02 -27.17
C LYS A 37 -6.71 5.22 -25.87
N PRO A 38 -7.74 5.47 -25.06
CA PRO A 38 -8.05 4.61 -23.93
C PRO A 38 -8.38 3.19 -24.41
N ALA A 39 -7.84 2.17 -23.72
CA ALA A 39 -8.07 0.76 -24.03
C ALA A 39 -9.30 0.24 -23.24
N THR A 40 -10.47 0.83 -23.51
CA THR A 40 -11.67 0.68 -22.66
C THR A 40 -12.08 -0.78 -22.42
N LYS A 41 -12.08 -1.62 -23.46
CA LYS A 41 -12.43 -3.06 -23.33
C LYS A 41 -11.54 -3.78 -22.33
N ILE A 42 -10.22 -3.66 -22.49
CA ILE A 42 -9.23 -4.30 -21.62
C ILE A 42 -9.35 -3.75 -20.19
N VAL A 43 -9.62 -2.45 -20.02
CA VAL A 43 -9.81 -1.85 -18.68
C VAL A 43 -11.03 -2.43 -17.98
N VAL A 44 -12.14 -2.65 -18.70
CA VAL A 44 -13.33 -3.31 -18.13
C VAL A 44 -13.00 -4.73 -17.71
N GLU A 45 -12.32 -5.50 -18.55
CA GLU A 45 -11.93 -6.88 -18.23
C GLU A 45 -11.00 -6.96 -17.02
N ILE A 46 -9.98 -6.08 -16.95
CA ILE A 46 -9.07 -5.99 -15.80
C ILE A 46 -9.85 -5.69 -14.51
N ASN A 47 -10.84 -4.80 -14.56
CA ASN A 47 -11.65 -4.42 -13.41
C ASN A 47 -12.55 -5.53 -12.87
N GLU A 48 -12.88 -6.54 -13.69
CA GLU A 48 -13.66 -7.71 -13.28
C GLU A 48 -12.78 -8.87 -12.78
N LEU A 49 -11.45 -8.79 -12.90
CA LEU A 49 -10.57 -9.85 -12.40
C LEU A 49 -10.78 -10.05 -10.89
N CYS A 50 -10.92 -11.32 -10.49
CA CYS A 50 -10.97 -11.69 -9.07
C CYS A 50 -9.56 -11.57 -8.47
N VAL A 51 -9.44 -10.76 -7.43
CA VAL A 51 -8.19 -10.52 -6.69
C VAL A 51 -8.40 -10.77 -5.21
N VAL A 52 -7.32 -11.04 -4.50
CA VAL A 52 -7.31 -11.21 -3.04
C VAL A 52 -6.89 -9.90 -2.37
N CYS A 53 -7.33 -9.69 -1.13
CA CYS A 53 -6.82 -8.61 -0.30
C CYS A 53 -5.31 -8.78 -0.04
N LYS A 54 -4.56 -7.67 0.01
CA LYS A 54 -3.13 -7.69 0.35
C LYS A 54 -2.84 -8.03 1.82
N PHE A 55 -3.83 -7.91 2.70
CA PHE A 55 -3.66 -8.16 4.13
C PHE A 55 -3.77 -9.68 4.43
N PRO A 56 -2.72 -10.33 4.98
CA PRO A 56 -2.64 -11.79 5.05
C PRO A 56 -3.77 -12.48 5.85
N GLN A 57 -4.34 -11.77 6.84
CA GLN A 57 -5.40 -12.30 7.70
C GLN A 57 -6.81 -12.06 7.11
N CYS A 58 -6.89 -11.36 5.99
CA CYS A 58 -8.15 -11.09 5.32
C CYS A 58 -8.48 -12.17 4.29
N ASN A 59 -9.67 -12.76 4.39
CA ASN A 59 -10.16 -13.76 3.43
C ASN A 59 -10.97 -13.14 2.27
N TRP A 60 -10.97 -11.81 2.15
CA TRP A 60 -11.69 -11.14 1.07
C TRP A 60 -11.05 -11.45 -0.28
N ASN A 61 -11.89 -11.85 -1.22
CA ASN A 61 -11.56 -11.95 -2.62
C ASN A 61 -12.77 -11.45 -3.44
N GLY A 62 -12.51 -10.81 -4.57
CA GLY A 62 -13.56 -10.24 -5.40
C GLY A 62 -13.02 -9.40 -6.56
N PRO A 63 -13.89 -8.73 -7.32
CA PRO A 63 -13.50 -7.93 -8.49
C PRO A 63 -12.51 -6.83 -8.12
N LEU A 64 -11.47 -6.62 -8.93
CA LEU A 64 -10.45 -5.59 -8.74
C LEU A 64 -11.04 -4.20 -8.51
N LYS A 65 -12.12 -3.84 -9.23
CA LYS A 65 -12.83 -2.56 -9.05
C LYS A 65 -13.38 -2.31 -7.63
N LYS A 66 -13.53 -3.37 -6.82
CA LYS A 66 -14.00 -3.30 -5.42
C LYS A 66 -12.86 -3.39 -4.39
N LEU A 67 -11.64 -3.68 -4.82
CA LEU A 67 -10.50 -3.89 -3.94
C LEU A 67 -10.19 -2.64 -3.11
N ASP A 68 -10.09 -1.46 -3.72
CA ASP A 68 -9.75 -0.20 -3.03
C ASP A 68 -10.73 0.12 -1.88
N LYS A 69 -12.03 0.03 -2.16
CA LYS A 69 -13.09 0.22 -1.15
C LYS A 69 -13.01 -0.81 -0.02
N HIS A 70 -12.61 -2.04 -0.34
CA HIS A 70 -12.40 -3.08 0.65
C HIS A 70 -11.15 -2.80 1.49
N GLU A 71 -10.00 -2.48 0.89
CA GLU A 71 -8.74 -2.21 1.61
C GLU A 71 -8.87 -1.03 2.57
N TYR A 72 -9.52 0.05 2.13
CA TYR A 72 -9.86 1.20 2.99
C TYR A 72 -10.68 0.76 4.21
N ASN A 73 -11.55 -0.24 4.05
CA ASN A 73 -12.43 -0.71 5.10
C ASN A 73 -11.95 -1.95 5.85
N CYS A 74 -10.86 -2.56 5.43
CA CYS A 74 -10.47 -3.88 5.88
C CYS A 74 -10.13 -3.86 7.37
N THR A 75 -10.70 -4.81 8.12
CA THR A 75 -10.44 -4.99 9.54
C THR A 75 -8.94 -5.23 9.82
N PHE A 76 -8.23 -5.80 8.86
CA PHE A 76 -6.80 -6.08 8.96
C PHE A 76 -5.91 -4.95 8.40
N SER A 77 -6.50 -3.81 8.01
CA SER A 77 -5.73 -2.65 7.59
C SER A 77 -4.92 -2.09 8.77
N PRO A 78 -3.59 -1.86 8.61
CA PRO A 78 -2.73 -1.31 9.65
C PRO A 78 -3.25 0.01 10.22
N GLU A 79 -3.84 0.87 9.38
CA GLU A 79 -4.38 2.18 9.80
C GLU A 79 -5.54 2.03 10.78
N LYS A 80 -6.41 1.03 10.57
CA LYS A 80 -7.55 0.74 11.46
C LYS A 80 -7.10 0.02 12.73
N ASN A 81 -6.20 -0.95 12.61
CA ASN A 81 -5.65 -1.66 13.75
C ASN A 81 -4.85 -0.74 14.68
N ASN A 82 -4.06 0.20 14.12
CA ASN A 82 -3.32 1.16 14.93
C ASN A 82 -4.25 2.08 15.72
N LYS A 83 -5.36 2.53 15.13
CA LYS A 83 -6.35 3.34 15.84
C LYS A 83 -7.00 2.58 16.99
N GLU A 84 -7.44 1.35 16.76
CA GLU A 84 -8.02 0.52 17.83
C GLU A 84 -7.02 0.23 18.96
N VAL A 85 -5.76 -0.03 18.62
CA VAL A 85 -4.70 -0.28 19.62
C VAL A 85 -4.46 0.99 20.43
N LEU A 86 -4.33 2.16 19.78
CA LEU A 86 -4.13 3.44 20.45
C LEU A 86 -5.31 3.81 21.36
N ASP A 87 -6.55 3.57 20.94
CA ASP A 87 -7.76 3.83 21.73
C ASP A 87 -7.87 2.89 22.95
N LYS A 88 -7.28 1.70 22.87
CA LYS A 88 -7.26 0.69 23.95
C LYS A 88 -6.04 0.80 24.87
N LEU A 89 -5.10 1.71 24.60
CA LEU A 89 -3.96 1.93 25.49
C LEU A 89 -4.48 2.54 26.82
N PRO A 90 -4.10 1.98 27.98
CA PRO A 90 -4.51 2.54 29.26
C PRO A 90 -3.94 3.96 29.40
N VAL A 91 -4.83 4.94 29.48
CA VAL A 91 -4.47 6.32 29.82
C VAL A 91 -4.25 6.38 31.34
N TYR A 92 -3.01 6.23 31.77
CA TYR A 92 -2.67 6.40 33.17
C TYR A 92 -2.76 7.89 33.54
N LYS A 93 -3.87 8.28 34.17
CA LYS A 93 -4.00 9.59 34.79
C LYS A 93 -3.32 9.53 36.16
N LYS A 94 -2.20 10.24 36.33
CA LYS A 94 -1.55 10.44 37.64
C LYS A 94 -2.43 11.36 38.49
N GLU A 95 -3.46 10.81 39.12
CA GLU A 95 -4.12 11.50 40.22
C GLU A 95 -4.45 10.48 41.32
N GLY A 96 -3.58 10.41 42.34
CA GLY A 96 -4.06 10.25 43.72
C GLY A 96 -4.03 8.89 44.43
N ASP A 97 -3.36 7.84 43.95
CA ASP A 97 -3.35 6.56 44.68
C ASP A 97 -1.97 6.20 45.26
N GLU A 98 -1.84 6.26 46.58
CA GLU A 98 -0.65 5.86 47.36
C GLU A 98 -0.51 4.33 47.56
N ASP A 99 -1.40 3.49 47.02
CA ASP A 99 -1.48 2.07 47.42
C ASP A 99 -1.27 1.03 46.30
N LEU A 100 -0.75 1.40 45.12
CA LEU A 100 -0.27 0.42 44.13
C LEU A 100 1.25 0.39 44.13
N ASP A 101 1.81 -0.76 44.54
CA ASP A 101 3.25 -1.01 44.62
C ASP A 101 3.96 -0.50 43.35
N ASN A 102 4.76 0.53 43.55
CA ASN A 102 5.30 1.50 42.59
C ASN A 102 6.27 0.87 41.57
N THR A 103 6.39 -0.45 41.52
CA THR A 103 7.32 -1.18 40.65
C THR A 103 6.70 -1.51 39.29
N TYR A 104 5.41 -1.87 39.22
CA TYR A 104 4.76 -2.27 37.96
C TYR A 104 4.22 -1.10 37.13
N ALA A 105 3.63 -0.08 37.78
CA ALA A 105 3.22 1.15 37.10
C ALA A 105 4.44 1.86 36.47
N ASN A 106 5.56 1.89 37.19
CA ASN A 106 6.81 2.43 36.66
C ASN A 106 7.38 1.59 35.53
N LEU A 107 7.32 0.26 35.56
CA LEU A 107 7.86 -0.55 34.47
C LEU A 107 7.09 -0.34 33.16
N ALA A 108 5.77 -0.30 33.21
CA ALA A 108 4.94 -0.05 32.03
C ALA A 108 5.18 1.38 31.48
N THR A 109 5.23 2.39 32.35
CA THR A 109 5.53 3.77 31.95
C THR A 109 6.96 3.92 31.44
N LEU A 110 7.96 3.29 32.07
CA LEU A 110 9.36 3.32 31.63
C LEU A 110 9.57 2.59 30.31
N LEU A 111 8.91 1.44 30.12
CA LEU A 111 8.93 0.71 28.86
C LEU A 111 8.26 1.52 27.76
N TYR A 112 7.14 2.19 28.06
CA TYR A 112 6.50 3.10 27.13
C TYR A 112 7.40 4.29 26.81
N GLU A 113 7.93 5.04 27.79
CA GLU A 113 8.79 6.21 27.55
C GLU A 113 10.10 5.86 26.82
N LYS A 114 10.78 4.78 27.21
CA LYS A 114 12.03 4.35 26.54
C LYS A 114 11.78 3.90 25.10
N ASN A 115 10.68 3.18 24.87
CA ASN A 115 10.38 2.63 23.55
C ASN A 115 9.44 3.53 22.74
N LYS A 116 8.89 4.63 23.28
CA LYS A 116 7.94 5.51 22.59
C LYS A 116 8.53 6.05 21.31
N LYS A 117 9.76 6.56 21.35
CA LYS A 117 10.46 7.05 20.15
C LYS A 117 10.76 5.94 19.15
N VAL A 118 10.96 4.70 19.62
CA VAL A 118 11.18 3.53 18.76
C VAL A 118 9.86 3.09 18.12
N MET A 119 8.77 3.06 18.88
CA MET A 119 7.42 2.75 18.42
C MET A 119 6.90 3.81 17.46
N GLU A 120 7.08 5.10 17.76
CA GLU A 120 6.79 6.22 16.86
C GLU A 120 7.61 6.11 15.57
N LYS A 121 8.90 5.78 15.66
CA LYS A 121 9.73 5.53 14.46
C LYS A 121 9.24 4.32 13.68
N ILE A 122 8.89 3.20 14.31
CA ILE A 122 8.40 2.00 13.61
C ILE A 122 7.07 2.29 12.91
N LEU A 123 6.15 2.99 13.57
CA LEU A 123 4.84 3.38 13.03
C LEU A 123 4.95 4.43 11.92
N LEU A 124 5.94 5.32 11.98
CA LEU A 124 6.20 6.32 10.95
C LEU A 124 7.03 5.78 9.77
N HIS A 125 7.99 4.86 10.01
CA HIS A 125 8.82 4.26 8.96
C HIS A 125 8.12 3.11 8.22
N SER A 126 6.98 2.59 8.70
CA SER A 126 6.11 1.75 7.88
C SER A 126 5.58 2.46 6.62
N ASN A 127 5.69 3.79 6.54
CA ASN A 127 5.40 4.57 5.33
C ASN A 127 6.59 4.71 4.36
N ASP A 128 7.81 4.31 4.75
CA ASP A 128 9.02 4.48 3.91
C ASP A 128 9.51 3.17 3.25
N TYR A 129 8.95 2.01 3.64
CA TYR A 129 9.27 0.71 3.04
C TYR A 129 8.65 0.46 1.66
N GLU A 130 7.96 1.44 1.05
CA GLU A 130 7.50 1.34 -0.34
C GLU A 130 8.46 1.98 -1.36
N GLN A 131 9.61 2.54 -0.96
CA GLN A 131 10.52 3.21 -1.91
C GLN A 131 11.91 2.60 -2.13
N ASN A 132 12.27 1.48 -1.49
CA ASN A 132 13.49 0.75 -1.86
C ASN A 132 13.30 -0.76 -1.77
N ASN A 133 12.75 -1.35 -2.82
CA ASN A 133 13.02 -2.74 -3.16
C ASN A 133 13.31 -2.82 -4.67
N ASP A 134 14.59 -2.79 -4.98
CA ASP A 134 15.13 -3.47 -6.14
C ASP A 134 14.54 -4.89 -6.22
N GLN A 135 14.15 -5.28 -7.44
CA GLN A 135 13.58 -6.58 -7.76
C GLN A 135 14.34 -7.77 -7.15
N PRO A 136 13.65 -8.69 -6.46
CA PRO A 136 14.16 -10.04 -6.29
C PRO A 136 14.10 -10.79 -7.63
N SER A 137 15.29 -11.11 -8.13
CA SER A 137 15.53 -12.06 -9.21
C SER A 137 15.09 -13.47 -8.81
N TRP A 138 13.88 -13.88 -9.20
CA TRP A 138 13.57 -15.29 -9.42
C TRP A 138 12.45 -15.43 -10.47
N ARG A 139 12.82 -15.45 -11.74
CA ARG A 139 12.06 -16.15 -12.80
C ARG A 139 13.07 -16.68 -13.82
N THR A 140 13.68 -17.79 -13.46
CA THR A 140 14.23 -18.76 -14.41
C THR A 140 13.48 -20.06 -14.15
N PHE A 141 13.12 -20.72 -15.26
CA PHE A 141 12.26 -21.89 -15.44
C PHE A 141 10.78 -21.57 -15.66
#